data_AF-A4JRS6-F1
#
_entry.id   AF-A4JRS6-F1
#
_cell.length_a   1.000
_cell.length_b   1.000
_cell.length_c   1.000
_cell.angle_alpha   90.00
_cell.angle_beta   90.00
_cell.angle_gamma   90.00
#
_symmetry.space_group_name_H-M   'P 1'
#
loop_
_entity.id
_entity.type
_entity.pdbx_description
1 polymer ?
#
loop_
_entity_poly.entity_id
_entity_poly.type
_entity_poly.pdbx_seq_one_letter_code
_entity_poly.pdbx_strand_id
1 'polypeptide(L)'
;MPVMHFRVRWPDQSETNCYSPSTVVSEFFTPDTQYALDDFVERARRALGIASDRVREKYGFACSAAMDELARIEAHAERFAPQRDATVTVIELV
;
A
#
# COMPACT_ATOMS: atom_id res chain seq x y z
N MET A 1 -3.09 -8.10 16.36
CA MET A 1 -2.81 -7.55 15.02
C MET A 1 -4.16 -7.11 14.51
N PRO A 2 -4.51 -5.84 14.70
CA PRO A 2 -5.65 -5.28 14.00
C PRO A 2 -5.29 -5.22 12.52
N VAL A 3 -6.25 -5.62 11.69
CA VAL A 3 -6.23 -5.29 10.27
C VAL A 3 -6.34 -3.77 10.17
N MET A 4 -5.55 -3.18 9.28
CA MET A 4 -5.71 -1.79 8.86
C MET A 4 -6.06 -1.76 7.37
N HIS A 5 -6.82 -0.74 7.02
CA HIS A 5 -7.12 -0.37 5.66
C HIS A 5 -6.52 1.01 5.39
N PHE A 6 -6.07 1.25 4.18
CA PHE A 6 -5.62 2.57 3.77
C PHE A 6 -6.20 2.93 2.43
N ARG A 7 -6.84 4.10 2.37
CA ARG A 7 -7.46 4.59 1.14
C ARG A 7 -6.48 5.50 0.43
N VAL A 8 -6.29 5.23 -0.85
CA VAL A 8 -5.42 6.02 -1.73
C VAL A 8 -6.21 6.55 -2.91
N ARG A 9 -5.86 7.74 -3.35
CA ARG A 9 -6.34 8.37 -4.57
C ARG A 9 -5.24 8.35 -5.61
N TRP A 10 -5.54 7.78 -6.76
CA TRP A 10 -4.65 7.67 -7.90
C TRP A 10 -4.66 8.95 -8.76
N PRO A 11 -3.74 9.08 -9.73
CA PRO A 11 -3.66 10.27 -10.59
C PRO A 11 -4.95 10.56 -11.39
N ASP A 12 -5.75 9.55 -11.69
CA ASP A 12 -7.04 9.67 -12.38
C ASP A 12 -8.21 10.02 -11.44
N GLN A 13 -7.93 10.37 -10.18
CA GLN A 13 -8.92 10.57 -9.11
C GLN A 13 -9.66 9.30 -8.69
N SER A 14 -9.30 8.12 -9.21
CA SER A 14 -9.86 6.86 -8.70
C SER A 14 -9.37 6.61 -7.29
N GLU A 15 -10.24 6.07 -6.44
CA GLU A 15 -9.90 5.73 -5.06
C GLU A 15 -9.82 4.20 -4.91
N THR A 16 -8.81 3.72 -4.21
CA THR A 16 -8.64 2.30 -3.90
C THR A 16 -8.46 2.14 -2.40
N ASN A 17 -9.17 1.17 -1.85
CA ASN A 17 -9.02 0.78 -0.47
C ASN A 17 -8.09 -0.43 -0.38
N CYS A 18 -6.90 -0.21 0.15
CA CYS A 18 -5.87 -1.23 0.26
C CYS A 18 -5.90 -1.89 1.64
N TYR A 19 -5.74 -3.21 1.67
CA TYR A 19 -5.70 -4.00 2.89
C TYR A 19 -4.28 -4.16 3.43
N SER A 20 -4.12 -4.02 4.75
CA SER A 20 -2.90 -4.36 5.46
C SER A 20 -3.20 -5.24 6.68
N PRO A 21 -2.52 -6.39 6.85
CA PRO A 21 -2.66 -7.22 8.05
C PRO A 21 -1.92 -6.65 9.28
N SER A 22 -1.26 -5.49 9.14
CA SER A 22 -0.49 -4.85 10.20
C SER A 22 -0.63 -3.32 10.18
N THR A 23 -0.41 -2.70 11.33
CA THR A 23 -0.40 -1.25 11.48
C THR A 23 0.88 -0.60 10.95
N VAL A 24 1.86 -1.38 10.48
CA VAL A 24 3.13 -0.85 9.98
C VAL A 24 2.95 0.14 8.84
N VAL A 25 1.86 0.03 8.06
CA VAL A 25 1.57 0.96 6.94
C VAL A 25 1.48 2.42 7.40
N SER A 26 1.08 2.70 8.64
CA SER A 26 1.06 4.05 9.20
C SER A 26 2.45 4.63 9.49
N GLU A 27 3.49 3.78 9.52
CA GLU A 27 4.89 4.20 9.65
C GLU A 27 5.47 4.63 8.29
N PHE A 28 4.87 4.18 7.18
CA PHE A 28 5.31 4.47 5.81
C PHE A 28 4.50 5.57 5.13
N PHE A 29 3.22 5.69 5.50
CA PHE A 29 2.27 6.60 4.88
C PHE A 29 1.68 7.57 5.90
N THR A 30 1.49 8.80 5.45
CA THR A 30 0.82 9.85 6.20
C THR A 30 -0.50 10.19 5.50
N PRO A 31 -1.63 10.29 6.23
CA PRO A 31 -2.88 10.76 5.65
C PRO A 31 -2.73 12.16 5.04
N ASP A 32 -3.57 12.45 4.05
CA ASP A 32 -3.59 13.70 3.29
C ASP A 32 -2.22 14.09 2.69
N THR A 33 -1.38 13.09 2.39
CA THR A 33 -0.05 13.29 1.84
C THR A 33 0.05 12.68 0.45
N GLN A 34 0.65 13.45 -0.46
CA GLN A 34 0.90 13.06 -1.84
C GLN A 34 2.31 12.50 -1.99
N TYR A 35 2.41 11.36 -2.67
CA TYR A 35 3.66 10.67 -2.97
C TYR A 35 3.81 10.53 -4.48
N ALA A 36 5.05 10.53 -4.99
CA ALA A 36 5.30 10.11 -6.35
C ALA A 36 4.89 8.64 -6.52
N LEU A 37 4.36 8.26 -7.68
CA LEU A 37 3.88 6.91 -7.95
C LEU A 37 4.94 5.84 -7.62
N ASP A 38 6.18 6.04 -8.07
CA ASP A 38 7.29 5.10 -7.81
C ASP A 38 7.63 5.02 -6.31
N ASP A 39 7.67 6.16 -5.61
CA ASP A 39 7.93 6.20 -4.16
C ASP A 39 6.80 5.52 -3.37
N PHE A 40 5.55 5.72 -3.79
CA PHE A 40 4.39 5.05 -3.20
C PHE A 40 4.48 3.53 -3.34
N VAL A 41 4.79 3.02 -4.54
CA VAL A 41 4.91 1.58 -4.80
C VAL A 41 6.06 0.96 -3.98
N GLU A 42 7.22 1.60 -3.94
CA GLU A 42 8.37 1.14 -3.14
C GLU A 42 8.04 1.11 -1.64
N ARG A 43 7.37 2.15 -1.12
CA ARG A 43 6.90 2.19 0.27
C ARG A 43 5.86 1.10 0.56
N ALA A 44 4.89 0.91 -0.33
CA ALA A 44 3.86 -0.12 -0.20
C ALA A 44 4.48 -1.52 -0.16
N ARG A 45 5.44 -1.81 -1.06
CA ARG A 45 6.20 -3.06 -1.08
C ARG A 45 6.89 -3.31 0.24
N ARG A 46 7.57 -2.30 0.78
CA ARG A 46 8.28 -2.42 2.07
C ARG A 46 7.32 -2.59 3.24
N ALA A 47 6.25 -1.82 3.30
CA ALA A 47 5.25 -1.89 4.36
C ALA A 47 4.52 -3.25 4.38
N LEU A 48 4.03 -3.70 3.23
CA LEU A 48 3.32 -4.99 3.10
C LEU A 48 4.26 -6.18 3.31
N GLY A 49 5.52 -6.07 2.89
CA GLY A 49 6.57 -7.05 3.20
C GLY A 49 6.78 -7.21 4.71
N ILE A 50 6.99 -6.10 5.43
CA ILE A 50 7.13 -6.12 6.90
C ILE A 50 5.85 -6.63 7.57
N ALA A 51 4.67 -6.24 7.06
CA ALA A 51 3.39 -6.73 7.57
C ALA A 51 3.27 -8.26 7.43
N SER A 52 3.66 -8.80 6.28
CA SER A 52 3.68 -10.25 6.02
C SER A 52 4.70 -10.98 6.90
N ASP A 53 5.89 -10.42 7.10
CA ASP A 53 6.91 -10.98 8.00
C ASP A 53 6.40 -11.04 9.45
N ARG A 54 5.73 -9.98 9.95
CA ARG A 54 5.09 -9.98 11.28
C ARG A 54 4.00 -11.05 11.41
N VAL A 55 3.23 -11.30 10.35
CA VAL A 55 2.25 -12.41 10.29
C VAL A 55 2.97 -13.75 10.34
N ARG A 56 4.06 -13.92 9.59
CA ARG A 56 4.87 -15.16 9.59
C ARG A 56 5.49 -15.44 10.96
N GLU A 57 6.02 -14.43 11.63
CA GLU A 57 6.56 -14.56 12.99
C GLU A 57 5.49 -14.96 14.00
N LYS A 58 4.27 -14.41 13.86
CA LYS A 58 3.18 -14.68 14.81
C LYS A 58 2.46 -16.00 14.57
N TYR A 59 2.25 -16.37 13.31
CA TYR A 59 1.38 -17.50 12.93
C TYR A 59 2.10 -18.63 12.19
N GLY A 60 3.37 -18.44 11.82
CA GLY A 60 4.19 -19.45 11.14
C GLY A 60 4.00 -19.51 9.62
N PHE A 61 3.20 -18.63 9.02
CA PHE A 61 2.94 -18.59 7.57
C PHE A 61 2.92 -17.16 7.02
N ALA A 62 3.35 -17.00 5.76
CA ALA A 62 3.29 -15.71 5.08
C ALA A 62 1.85 -15.29 4.76
N CYS A 63 1.57 -13.99 4.79
CA CYS A 63 0.25 -13.47 4.49
C CYS A 63 0.07 -13.34 2.97
N SER A 64 -0.69 -14.26 2.35
CA SER A 64 -1.06 -14.15 0.94
C SER A 64 -1.84 -12.87 0.66
N ALA A 65 -2.74 -12.47 1.56
CA ALA A 65 -3.54 -11.26 1.39
C ALA A 65 -2.69 -9.98 1.26
N ALA A 66 -1.54 -9.88 1.95
CA ALA A 66 -0.63 -8.76 1.81
C ALA A 66 0.08 -8.75 0.45
N MET A 67 0.48 -9.93 -0.03
CA MET A 67 1.12 -10.10 -1.34
C MET A 67 0.12 -9.80 -2.48
N ASP A 68 -1.12 -10.26 -2.34
CA ASP A 68 -2.20 -10.00 -3.30
C ASP A 68 -2.54 -8.50 -3.35
N GLU A 69 -2.52 -7.81 -2.21
CA GLU A 69 -2.69 -6.35 -2.17
C GLU A 69 -1.54 -5.63 -2.88
N LEU A 70 -0.29 -6.03 -2.63
CA LEU A 70 0.86 -5.44 -3.30
C LEU A 70 0.76 -5.60 -4.83
N ALA A 71 0.40 -6.80 -5.30
CA ALA A 71 0.22 -7.05 -6.72
C ALA A 71 -0.89 -6.20 -7.34
N ARG A 72 -1.98 -5.93 -6.61
CA ARG A 72 -3.05 -5.01 -7.05
C ARG A 72 -2.53 -3.57 -7.17
N ILE A 73 -1.77 -3.11 -6.18
CA ILE A 73 -1.16 -1.77 -6.18
C ILE A 73 -0.22 -1.61 -7.36
N GLU A 74 0.68 -2.58 -7.58
CA GLU A 74 1.64 -2.57 -8.69
C GLU A 74 0.92 -2.57 -10.05
N ALA A 75 -0.04 -3.46 -10.25
CA ALA A 75 -0.81 -3.54 -11.50
C ALA A 75 -1.60 -2.26 -11.79
N HIS A 76 -2.09 -1.56 -10.76
CA HIS A 76 -2.77 -0.29 -10.94
C HIS A 76 -1.77 0.84 -11.21
N ALA A 77 -0.61 0.84 -10.54
CA ALA A 77 0.46 1.80 -10.78
C ALA A 77 1.03 1.67 -12.21
N GLU A 78 1.17 0.46 -12.76
CA GLU A 78 1.62 0.25 -14.14
C GLU A 78 0.78 1.00 -15.18
N ARG A 79 -0.52 1.20 -14.92
CA ARG A 79 -1.41 1.99 -15.80
C ARG A 79 -0.99 3.46 -15.88
N PHE A 80 -0.34 3.96 -14.84
CA PHE A 80 0.14 5.33 -14.71
C PHE A 80 1.65 5.48 -14.92
N ALA A 81 2.40 4.38 -15.08
CA ALA A 81 3.82 4.39 -15.38
C ALA A 81 4.24 5.29 -16.58
N PRO A 82 3.43 5.48 -17.64
CA PRO A 82 3.76 6.42 -18.71
C PRO A 82 3.77 7.90 -18.27
N GLN A 83 3.12 8.23 -17.15
CA GLN A 83 3.01 9.59 -16.61
C GLN A 83 4.13 9.85 -15.61
N ARG A 84 5.16 10.58 -16.04
CA ARG A 84 6.37 10.84 -15.24
C ARG A 84 6.12 11.64 -13.96
N ASP A 85 5.00 12.36 -13.91
CA ASP A 85 4.58 13.18 -12.76
C ASP A 85 3.35 12.58 -12.06
N ALA A 86 3.09 11.29 -12.26
CA ALA A 86 2.00 10.60 -11.56
C ALA A 86 2.24 10.62 -10.06
N THR A 87 1.20 11.02 -9.32
CA THR A 87 1.22 11.07 -7.86
C THR A 87 0.03 10.33 -7.28
N VAL A 88 0.26 9.68 -6.14
CA VAL A 88 -0.76 8.99 -5.36
C VAL A 88 -0.93 9.73 -4.04
N THR A 89 -2.17 10.07 -3.68
CA THR A 89 -2.48 10.72 -2.41
C THR A 89 -3.05 9.69 -1.45
N VAL A 90 -2.47 9.55 -0.26
CA VAL A 90 -3.06 8.74 0.80
C VAL A 90 -4.14 9.57 1.47
N ILE A 91 -5.40 9.15 1.35
CA ILE A 91 -6.55 9.89 1.87
C ILE A 91 -6.67 9.68 3.38
N GLU A 92 -6.71 8.41 3.80
CA GLU A 92 -6.95 8.03 5.19
C GLU A 92 -6.37 6.65 5.50
N LEU A 93 -6.07 6.43 6.78
CA LEU A 93 -5.68 5.15 7.36
C LEU A 93 -6.75 4.77 8.38
N VAL A 94 -7.43 3.63 8.19
CA VAL A 94 -8.62 3.20 8.93
C VAL A 94 -8.42 1.84 9.58
#